data_AF-R6WRU6-F1
#
_entry.id   AF-R6WRU6-F1
#
_cell.length_a   1.000
_cell.length_b   1.000
_cell.length_c   1.000
_cell.angle_alpha   90.00
_cell.angle_beta   90.00
_cell.angle_gamma   90.00
#
_symmetry.space_group_name_H-M   'P 1'
#
loop_
_entity.id
_entity.type
_entity.pdbx_description
1 polymer ?
#
loop_
_entity_poly.entity_id
_entity_poly.type
_entity_poly.pdbx_seq_one_letter_code
_entity_poly.pdbx_strand_id
1 'polypeptide(L)'
;MIIKASATLRNDYASISNLAKKTSEPIYITKNGEGDGVFMSIDAFEKREQALELRAKIMQAEEERLSGAKTRSISEARKELRERAGTI
;
A
#
# COMPACT_ATOMS: atom_id res chain seq x y z
N MET A 1 6.98 -12.23 -11.72
CA MET A 1 7.77 -10.99 -11.94
C MET A 1 7.70 -10.64 -13.41
N ILE A 2 7.10 -9.49 -13.75
CA ILE A 2 6.94 -9.04 -15.13
C ILE A 2 8.04 -8.02 -15.42
N ILE A 3 8.83 -8.24 -16.48
CA ILE A 3 9.92 -7.34 -16.89
C ILE A 3 9.67 -6.88 -18.33
N LYS A 4 9.85 -5.58 -18.59
CA LYS A 4 9.74 -4.98 -19.92
C LYS A 4 10.90 -4.01 -20.18
N ALA A 5 11.26 -3.85 -21.44
CA ALA A 5 12.21 -2.81 -21.83
C ALA A 5 11.54 -1.43 -21.78
N SER A 6 12.30 -0.39 -21.48
CA SER A 6 11.82 1.00 -21.47
C SER A 6 11.22 1.42 -22.81
N ALA A 7 11.70 0.87 -23.93
CA ALA A 7 11.12 1.08 -25.26
C ALA A 7 9.64 0.66 -25.35
N THR A 8 9.18 -0.32 -24.55
CA THR A 8 7.77 -0.74 -24.53
C THR A 8 6.86 0.36 -23.99
N LEU A 9 7.32 1.21 -23.07
CA LEU A 9 6.53 2.34 -22.58
C LEU A 9 6.20 3.33 -23.70
N ARG A 10 7.12 3.52 -24.65
CA ARG A 10 6.92 4.41 -25.80
C ARG A 10 6.11 3.73 -26.91
N ASN A 11 6.45 2.49 -27.23
CA ASN A 11 5.95 1.81 -28.43
C ASN A 11 4.62 1.08 -28.22
N ASP A 12 4.30 0.67 -26.99
CA ASP A 12 3.13 -0.14 -26.67
C ASP A 12 2.55 0.19 -25.28
N TYR A 13 2.33 1.49 -25.07
CA TYR A 13 1.82 2.00 -23.80
C TYR A 13 0.45 1.43 -23.41
N ALA A 14 -0.45 1.25 -24.39
CA ALA A 14 -1.80 0.78 -24.13
C ALA A 14 -1.78 -0.63 -23.52
N SER A 15 -0.96 -1.54 -24.06
CA SER A 15 -0.85 -2.91 -23.55
C SER A 15 -0.23 -2.96 -22.17
N ILE A 16 0.83 -2.18 -21.90
CA ILE A 16 1.47 -2.17 -20.58
C ILE A 16 0.57 -1.52 -19.51
N SER A 17 -0.18 -0.47 -19.88
CA SER A 17 -1.18 0.16 -19.01
C SER A 17 -2.31 -0.80 -18.64
N ASN A 18 -2.84 -1.53 -19.63
CA ASN A 18 -3.88 -2.53 -19.40
C ASN A 18 -3.36 -3.70 -18.56
N LEU A 19 -2.13 -4.15 -18.79
CA LEU A 19 -1.49 -5.20 -18.00
C LEU A 19 -1.34 -4.78 -16.54
N ALA A 20 -0.87 -3.56 -16.28
CA ALA A 20 -0.71 -3.03 -14.92
C ALA A 20 -2.06 -2.94 -14.18
N LYS A 21 -3.12 -2.49 -14.85
CA LYS A 21 -4.47 -2.44 -14.26
C LYS A 21 -5.04 -3.84 -13.98
N LYS A 22 -4.88 -4.78 -14.93
CA LYS A 22 -5.45 -6.14 -14.83
C LYS A 22 -4.76 -6.97 -13.74
N THR A 23 -3.44 -6.87 -13.65
CA THR A 23 -2.66 -7.66 -12.69
C THR A 23 -2.60 -7.02 -11.32
N SER A 24 -2.65 -5.68 -11.25
CA SER A 24 -2.33 -4.93 -10.03
C SER A 24 -0.94 -5.28 -9.45
N GLU A 25 -0.03 -5.75 -10.31
CA GLU A 25 1.34 -6.14 -9.95
C GLU A 25 2.37 -5.15 -10.51
N PRO A 26 3.54 -5.02 -9.86
CA PRO A 26 4.66 -4.23 -10.38
C PRO A 26 5.23 -4.82 -11.67
N ILE A 27 5.39 -3.96 -12.67
CA ILE A 27 6.09 -4.26 -13.92
C ILE A 27 7.46 -3.58 -13.87
N TYR A 28 8.52 -4.37 -13.85
CA TYR A 28 9.89 -3.87 -13.81
C TYR A 28 10.31 -3.39 -15.21
N ILE A 29 10.86 -2.18 -15.26
CA ILE A 29 11.34 -1.55 -16.48
C ILE A 29 12.85 -1.66 -16.50
N THR A 30 13.38 -2.12 -17.63
CA THR A 30 14.81 -2.20 -17.88
C THR A 30 15.24 -1.19 -18.92
N LYS A 31 16.45 -0.65 -18.74
CA LYS A 31 17.12 0.21 -19.71
C LYS A 31 18.49 -0.41 -19.98
N ASN A 32 18.76 -0.75 -21.24
CA ASN A 32 20.00 -1.43 -21.65
C ASN A 32 20.31 -2.75 -20.90
N GLY A 33 19.26 -3.48 -20.48
CA GLY A 33 19.40 -4.73 -19.73
C GLY A 33 19.53 -4.56 -18.20
N GLU A 34 19.66 -3.33 -17.72
CA GLU A 34 19.72 -3.01 -16.29
C GLU A 34 18.35 -2.59 -15.78
N GLY A 35 18.04 -2.95 -14.53
CA GLY A 35 16.81 -2.51 -13.86
C GLY A 35 16.84 -1.00 -13.62
N ASP A 36 15.81 -0.30 -14.10
CA ASP A 36 15.74 1.17 -14.10
C ASP A 36 14.59 1.66 -13.21
N GLY A 37 13.41 1.09 -13.37
CA GLY A 37 12.23 1.53 -12.63
C GLY A 37 11.11 0.51 -12.56
N VAL A 38 9.96 0.92 -12.01
CA VAL A 38 8.77 0.10 -11.88
C VAL A 38 7.57 0.89 -12.38
N PHE A 39 6.71 0.24 -13.16
CA PHE A 39 5.43 0.76 -13.62
C PHE A 39 4.28 0.00 -12.93
N MET A 40 3.30 0.74 -12.42
CA MET A 40 2.09 0.23 -11.77
C MET A 40 0.89 1.11 -12.14
N SER A 41 -0.33 0.57 -12.03
CA SER A 41 -1.52 1.42 -12.03
C SER A 41 -1.60 2.22 -10.74
N ILE A 42 -2.21 3.41 -10.81
CA ILE A 42 -2.39 4.31 -9.67
C ILE A 42 -3.13 3.57 -8.54
N ASP A 43 -4.27 2.96 -8.85
CA ASP A 43 -5.07 2.22 -7.85
C ASP A 43 -4.28 1.10 -7.15
N ALA A 44 -3.41 0.37 -7.89
CA ALA A 44 -2.61 -0.69 -7.31
C ALA A 44 -1.50 -0.12 -6.41
N PHE A 45 -0.89 1.00 -6.81
CA PHE A 45 0.09 1.72 -6.01
C PHE A 45 -0.53 2.25 -4.71
N GLU A 46 -1.65 2.97 -4.79
CA GLU A 46 -2.32 3.55 -3.62
C GLU A 46 -2.78 2.48 -2.63
N LYS A 47 -3.38 1.38 -3.12
CA LYS A 47 -3.76 0.25 -2.26
C LYS A 47 -2.57 -0.38 -1.55
N ARG A 48 -1.43 -0.48 -2.25
CA ARG A 48 -0.19 -0.99 -1.67
C ARG A 48 0.32 -0.07 -0.56
N GLU A 49 0.35 1.25 -0.80
CA GLU A 49 0.77 2.23 0.20
C GLU A 49 -0.13 2.18 1.45
N GLN A 50 -1.46 2.15 1.27
CA GLN A 50 -2.42 2.02 2.37
C GLN A 50 -2.20 0.72 3.16
N ALA A 51 -1.95 -0.40 2.48
CA ALA A 51 -1.69 -1.68 3.14
C ALA A 51 -0.37 -1.66 3.92
N LEU A 52 0.67 -0.98 3.42
CA LEU A 52 1.94 -0.82 4.14
C LEU A 52 1.77 0.06 5.37
N GLU A 53 1.04 1.17 5.26
CA GLU A 53 0.75 2.05 6.39
C GLU A 53 -0.05 1.32 7.48
N LEU A 54 -1.06 0.55 7.09
CA LEU A 54 -1.83 -0.27 8.01
C LEU A 54 -0.96 -1.29 8.73
N ARG A 55 -0.07 -1.98 8.01
CA ARG A 55 0.88 -2.94 8.60
C ARG A 55 1.82 -2.28 9.59
N ALA A 56 2.34 -1.10 9.28
CA ALA A 56 3.20 -0.35 10.19
C ALA A 56 2.45 0.01 11.49
N LYS A 57 1.21 0.48 11.38
CA LYS A 57 0.35 0.77 12.55
C LYS A 57 0.05 -0.46 13.40
N ILE A 58 -0.23 -1.61 12.78
CA ILE A 58 -0.45 -2.87 13.49
C ILE A 58 0.83 -3.31 14.20
N MET A 59 1.98 -3.23 13.53
CA MET A 59 3.27 -3.62 14.11
C MET A 59 3.61 -2.75 15.32
N GLN A 60 3.41 -1.43 15.22
CA GLN A 60 3.57 -0.52 16.35
C GLN A 60 2.63 -0.89 17.52
N ALA A 61 1.36 -1.16 17.25
CA ALA A 61 0.40 -1.52 18.29
C ALA A 61 0.77 -2.84 19.00
N GLU A 62 1.32 -3.81 18.26
CA GLU A 62 1.83 -5.06 18.85
C GLU A 62 3.08 -4.83 19.71
N GLU A 63 3.99 -3.96 19.28
CA GLU A 63 5.16 -3.59 20.06
C GLU A 63 4.76 -2.89 21.38
N GLU A 64 3.85 -1.92 21.30
CA GLU A 64 3.28 -1.22 22.47
C GLU A 64 2.60 -2.21 23.43
N ARG A 65 1.87 -3.19 22.91
CA ARG A 65 1.24 -4.24 23.72
C ARG A 65 2.28 -5.11 24.43
N LEU A 66 3.34 -5.50 23.74
CA LEU A 66 4.42 -6.32 24.29
C LEU A 66 5.29 -5.56 25.31
N SER A 67 5.49 -4.26 25.11
CA SER A 67 6.24 -3.41 26.04
C SER A 67 5.44 -3.00 27.28
N GLY A 68 4.17 -3.40 27.38
CA GLY A 68 3.27 -3.04 28.48
C GLY A 68 2.79 -1.59 28.44
N ALA A 69 2.79 -0.96 27.27
CA ALA A 69 2.18 0.36 27.10
C ALA A 69 0.69 0.33 27.47
N LYS A 70 0.14 1.48 27.83
CA LYS A 70 -1.26 1.59 28.24
C LYS A 70 -2.18 1.30 27.04
N THR A 71 -2.76 0.10 27.01
CA THR A 71 -3.80 -0.28 26.06
C THR A 71 -5.19 0.05 26.60
N ARG A 72 -6.20 0.03 25.73
CA ARG A 72 -7.61 0.19 26.11
C ARG A 72 -8.45 -0.90 25.46
N SER A 73 -9.51 -1.29 26.14
CA SER A 73 -10.53 -2.18 25.56
C SER A 73 -11.38 -1.45 24.52
N ILE A 74 -12.03 -2.23 23.66
CA ILE A 74 -12.94 -1.69 22.64
C ILE A 74 -14.12 -0.93 23.27
N SER A 75 -14.60 -1.36 24.45
CA SER A 75 -15.69 -0.70 25.18
C SER A 75 -15.26 0.68 25.68
N GLU A 76 -14.08 0.80 26.29
CA GLU A 76 -13.52 2.08 26.74
C GLU A 76 -13.30 3.03 25.56
N ALA A 77 -12.71 2.54 24.47
CA ALA A 77 -12.50 3.34 23.26
C ALA A 77 -13.82 3.85 22.66
N ARG A 78 -14.86 2.99 22.59
CA ARG A 78 -16.19 3.39 22.11
C ARG A 78 -16.86 4.42 23.01
N LYS A 79 -16.70 4.30 24.32
CA LYS A 79 -17.24 5.27 25.29
C LYS A 79 -16.60 6.65 25.06
N GLU A 80 -15.27 6.74 25.03
CA GLU A 80 -14.55 8.00 24.79
C GLU A 80 -14.91 8.64 23.44
N LEU A 81 -15.07 7.85 22.38
CA LEU A 81 -15.47 8.36 21.06
C LEU A 81 -16.87 8.99 21.09
N ARG A 82 -17.82 8.36 21.80
CA ARG A 82 -19.18 8.91 21.96
C ARG A 82 -19.18 10.19 22.81
N GLU A 83 -18.38 10.23 23.88
CA GLU A 83 -18.20 11.43 24.72
C GLU A 83 -17.67 12.60 23.89
N ARG A 84 -16.64 12.37 23.06
CA ARG A 84 -16.08 13.38 22.16
C ARG A 84 -17.06 13.86 21.09
N ALA A 85 -17.90 12.96 20.58
CA ALA A 85 -18.92 13.28 19.60
C ALA A 85 -20.16 13.98 20.20
N GLY A 86 -20.22 14.18 21.52
CA GLY A 86 -21.38 14.79 22.20
C GLY A 86 -22.65 13.95 22.08
N THR A 87 -22.50 12.63 21.89
CA THR A 87 -23.62 11.69 21.73
C THR A 87 -23.84 10.81 22.97
N ILE A 88 -23.33 11.28 24.11
CA ILE A 88 -23.64 10.79 25.45
C ILE A 88 -24.34 11.90 26.22
#